data_AF-A0A3L7WMX7-F1
#
_entry.id   AF-A0A3L7WMX7-F1
#
_cell.length_a   1.000
_cell.length_b   1.000
_cell.length_c   1.000
_cell.angle_alpha   90.00
_cell.angle_beta   90.00
_cell.angle_gamma   90.00
#
_symmetry.space_group_name_H-M   'P 1'
#
loop_
_entity.id
_entity.type
_entity.pdbx_description
1 polymer ?
#
loop_
_entity_poly.entity_id
_entity_poly.type
_entity_poly.pdbx_seq_one_letter_code
_entity_poly.pdbx_strand_id
1 'polypeptide(L)'
;MAEHVAHDDHSVAHESHSTKFYWMIGGILAVVTALEVGIFLVESSFSATMFLVILLGLALIKGAGVIAFFMHLRGDAKIFQFVFLVPLLFAFSLCLGFLKLFSNHVGIAG
;
A
#
# COMPACT_ATOMS: atom_id res chain seq x y z
N MET A 1 20.16 43.83 38.23
CA MET A 1 20.45 42.45 37.82
C MET A 1 19.46 42.10 36.74
N ALA A 2 19.86 42.29 35.49
CA ALA A 2 19.04 41.98 34.33
C ALA A 2 19.46 40.59 33.84
N GLU A 3 18.52 39.65 33.80
CA GLU A 3 18.62 38.51 32.90
C GLU A 3 17.23 38.23 32.33
N HIS A 4 17.07 38.77 31.13
CA HIS A 4 16.02 38.49 30.18
C HIS A 4 16.29 37.09 29.61
N VAL A 5 15.63 36.07 30.16
CA VAL A 5 15.65 34.72 29.59
C VAL A 5 14.83 34.76 28.30
N ALA A 6 15.51 35.05 27.20
CA ALA A 6 14.99 34.86 25.86
C ALA A 6 14.74 33.37 25.67
N HIS A 7 13.47 33.01 25.55
CA HIS A 7 13.05 31.69 25.15
C HIS A 7 13.38 31.54 23.66
N ASP A 8 14.36 30.70 23.36
CA ASP A 8 14.90 30.43 22.03
C ASP A 8 13.81 29.75 21.17
N ASP A 9 13.09 30.55 20.38
CA ASP A 9 12.11 30.14 19.37
C ASP A 9 12.82 29.65 18.09
N HIS A 10 13.71 28.67 18.21
CA HIS A 10 14.47 28.16 17.07
C HIS A 10 14.66 26.64 17.13
N SER A 11 13.61 25.87 16.85
CA SER A 11 13.79 24.44 16.45
C SER A 11 12.68 23.80 15.61
N VAL A 12 11.57 24.48 15.28
CA VAL A 12 10.40 23.82 14.63
C VAL A 12 10.38 23.92 13.09
N ALA A 13 11.40 24.50 12.45
CA ALA A 13 11.32 24.86 11.03
C ALA A 13 11.86 23.79 10.03
N HIS A 14 12.59 22.75 10.46
CA HIS A 14 13.30 21.86 9.52
C HIS A 14 12.75 20.43 9.36
N GLU A 15 11.76 20.01 10.15
CA GLU A 15 11.15 18.65 10.06
C GLU A 15 9.81 18.59 9.30
N SER A 16 9.23 19.75 8.97
CA SER A 16 7.87 19.87 8.44
C SER A 16 7.70 19.40 6.99
N HIS A 17 8.76 19.44 6.18
CA HIS A 17 8.63 19.17 4.74
C HIS A 17 8.46 17.67 4.42
N SER A 18 9.09 16.78 5.21
CA SER A 18 9.03 15.34 4.98
C SER A 18 7.70 14.72 5.47
N THR A 19 7.21 15.19 6.62
CA THR A 19 5.98 14.67 7.24
C THR A 19 4.73 14.93 6.39
N LYS A 20 4.63 16.11 5.75
CA LYS A 20 3.52 16.45 4.85
C LYS A 20 3.46 15.54 3.62
N PHE A 21 4.62 15.21 3.06
CA PHE A 21 4.70 14.31 1.92
C PHE A 21 4.20 12.91 2.28
N TYR A 22 4.63 12.36 3.42
CA TYR A 22 4.19 11.06 3.90
C TYR A 22 2.67 11.00 4.16
N TRP A 23 2.12 12.06 4.76
CA TRP A 23 0.67 12.20 4.97
C TRP A 23 -0.11 12.26 3.66
N MET A 24 0.43 12.94 2.63
CA MET A 24 -0.19 12.98 1.31
C MET A 24 -0.23 11.60 0.65
N ILE A 25 0.86 10.83 0.70
CA ILE A 25 0.90 9.46 0.17
C ILE A 25 -0.04 8.55 0.98
N GLY A 26 -0.05 8.67 2.31
CA GLY A 26 -0.97 7.95 3.17
C GLY A 26 -2.42 8.23 2.82
N GLY A 27 -2.77 9.49 2.55
CA GLY A 27 -4.09 9.89 2.06
C GLY A 27 -4.44 9.23 0.73
N ILE A 28 -3.53 9.20 -0.25
CA ILE A 28 -3.75 8.52 -1.54
C ILE A 28 -3.99 7.02 -1.33
N LEU A 29 -3.17 6.36 -0.53
CA LEU A 29 -3.35 4.93 -0.22
C LEU A 29 -4.66 4.66 0.52
N ALA A 30 -5.09 5.56 1.39
CA ALA A 30 -6.37 5.48 2.06
C ALA A 30 -7.54 5.60 1.06
N VAL A 31 -7.44 6.51 0.09
CA VAL A 31 -8.44 6.62 -1.00
C VAL A 31 -8.47 5.35 -1.85
N VAL A 32 -7.31 4.77 -2.20
CA VAL A 32 -7.24 3.48 -2.92
C VAL A 32 -7.93 2.36 -2.12
N THR A 33 -7.72 2.33 -0.80
CA THR A 33 -8.36 1.35 0.09
C THR A 33 -9.87 1.60 0.21
N ALA A 34 -10.30 2.86 0.27
CA ALA A 34 -11.72 3.21 0.29
C ALA A 34 -12.41 2.83 -1.04
N LEU A 35 -11.72 2.99 -2.17
CA LEU A 35 -12.19 2.55 -3.48
C LEU A 35 -12.29 1.02 -3.53
N GLU A 36 -11.30 0.30 -3.00
CA GLU A 36 -11.31 -1.17 -2.88
C GLU A 36 -12.54 -1.66 -2.09
N VAL A 37 -12.81 -1.06 -0.93
CA VAL A 37 -14.01 -1.36 -0.13
C VAL A 37 -15.29 -0.95 -0.87
N GLY A 38 -15.27 0.17 -1.60
CA GLY A 38 -16.39 0.59 -2.44
C GLY A 38 -16.72 -0.41 -3.54
N ILE A 39 -15.70 -0.96 -4.21
CA ILE A 39 -15.86 -2.02 -5.21
C ILE A 39 -16.37 -3.30 -4.55
N PHE A 40 -15.88 -3.62 -3.35
CA PHE A 40 -16.37 -4.76 -2.56
C PHE A 40 -17.87 -4.67 -2.28
N LEU A 41 -18.39 -3.47 -1.98
CA LEU A 41 -19.82 -3.26 -1.74
C LEU A 41 -20.72 -3.45 -2.98
N VAL A 42 -20.15 -3.41 -4.20
CA VAL A 42 -20.88 -3.58 -5.48
C VAL A 42 -20.53 -4.91 -6.15
N GLU A 43 -20.04 -5.88 -5.37
CA GLU A 43 -19.63 -7.23 -5.79
C GLU A 43 -20.67 -7.95 -6.69
N SER A 44 -21.96 -7.69 -6.49
CA SER A 44 -23.07 -8.38 -7.18
C SER A 44 -23.13 -8.18 -8.70
N SER A 45 -22.40 -7.23 -9.29
CA SER A 45 -22.42 -6.98 -10.74
C SER A 45 -21.33 -7.69 -11.54
N PHE A 46 -20.36 -8.34 -10.89
CA PHE A 46 -19.18 -8.91 -11.56
C PHE A 46 -19.08 -10.44 -11.39
N SER A 47 -18.50 -11.11 -12.38
CA SER A 47 -18.12 -12.53 -12.25
C SER A 47 -17.10 -12.68 -11.11
N ALA A 48 -17.32 -13.64 -10.21
CA ALA A 48 -16.50 -13.86 -9.01
C ALA A 48 -14.99 -13.93 -9.30
N THR A 49 -14.60 -14.49 -10.45
CA THR A 49 -13.19 -14.55 -10.87
C THR A 49 -12.63 -13.15 -11.19
N MET A 50 -13.36 -12.34 -11.95
CA MET A 50 -12.93 -10.97 -12.29
C MET A 50 -12.85 -10.08 -11.06
N PHE A 51 -13.82 -10.20 -10.16
CA PHE A 51 -13.84 -9.49 -8.88
C PHE A 51 -12.59 -9.83 -8.03
N LEU A 52 -12.26 -11.11 -7.89
CA LEU A 52 -11.06 -11.55 -7.17
C LEU A 52 -9.76 -11.02 -7.78
N VAL A 53 -9.63 -11.02 -9.12
CA VAL A 53 -8.44 -10.46 -9.80
C VAL A 53 -8.29 -8.97 -9.51
N ILE A 54 -9.38 -8.21 -9.56
CA ILE A 54 -9.38 -6.76 -9.32
C ILE A 54 -8.99 -6.45 -7.87
N LEU A 55 -9.60 -7.10 -6.89
CA LEU A 55 -9.25 -6.89 -5.48
C LEU A 55 -7.81 -7.32 -5.18
N LEU A 56 -7.36 -8.45 -5.73
CA LEU A 56 -5.98 -8.89 -5.57
C LEU A 56 -4.99 -7.88 -6.18
N GLY A 57 -5.33 -7.28 -7.33
CA GLY A 57 -4.53 -6.23 -7.98
C GLY A 57 -4.47 -4.94 -7.16
N LEU A 58 -5.61 -4.48 -6.61
CA LEU A 58 -5.66 -3.30 -5.75
C LEU A 58 -4.87 -3.51 -4.45
N ALA A 59 -4.99 -4.69 -3.84
CA ALA A 59 -4.21 -5.09 -2.67
C ALA A 59 -2.70 -5.10 -2.96
N LEU A 60 -2.28 -5.56 -4.15
CA LEU A 60 -0.88 -5.53 -4.58
C LEU A 60 -0.38 -4.08 -4.72
N ILE A 61 -1.14 -3.21 -5.38
CA ILE A 61 -0.76 -1.81 -5.61
C ILE A 61 -0.60 -1.08 -4.27
N LYS A 62 -1.58 -1.21 -3.38
CA LYS A 62 -1.53 -0.65 -2.04
C LYS A 62 -0.37 -1.24 -1.24
N GLY A 63 -0.21 -2.57 -1.25
CA GLY A 63 0.87 -3.27 -0.55
C GLY A 63 2.26 -2.80 -0.99
N ALA A 64 2.49 -2.71 -2.30
CA ALA A 64 3.73 -2.18 -2.87
C ALA A 64 3.94 -0.70 -2.51
N GLY A 65 2.87 0.10 -2.52
CA GLY A 65 2.89 1.49 -2.08
C GLY A 65 3.29 1.65 -0.61
N VAL A 66 2.75 0.80 0.28
CA VAL A 66 3.11 0.80 1.71
C VAL A 66 4.58 0.43 1.89
N ILE A 67 5.08 -0.59 1.18
CA ILE A 67 6.49 -1.01 1.27
C ILE A 67 7.43 0.09 0.76
N ALA A 68 7.08 0.75 -0.35
CA ALA A 68 7.94 1.74 -0.99
C ALA A 68 7.96 3.09 -0.26
N PHE A 69 6.85 3.49 0.37
CA PHE A 69 6.72 4.81 1.00
C PHE A 69 6.59 4.79 2.52
N PHE A 70 5.92 3.79 3.10
CA PHE A 70 5.57 3.76 4.52
C PHE A 70 6.59 3.02 5.38
N MET A 71 7.12 1.90 4.89
CA MET A 71 8.38 1.38 5.43
C MET A 71 9.48 2.33 4.99
N HIS A 72 10.34 2.75 5.92
CA HIS A 72 11.24 3.91 5.88
C HIS A 72 12.34 3.93 4.77
N LEU A 73 12.15 3.21 3.67
CA LEU A 73 13.15 2.84 2.67
C LEU A 73 13.46 3.88 1.61
N ARG A 74 12.72 4.99 1.53
CA ARG A 74 13.08 6.08 0.61
C ARG A 74 14.39 6.78 1.03
N GLY A 75 14.80 6.62 2.29
CA GLY A 75 16.09 7.09 2.84
C GLY A 75 17.19 6.03 2.92
N ASP A 76 16.89 4.76 2.61
CA ASP A 76 17.80 3.63 2.79
C ASP A 76 18.14 2.92 1.46
N ALA A 77 19.12 2.02 1.48
CA ALA A 77 19.53 1.27 0.30
C ALA A 77 18.34 0.48 -0.30
N LYS A 78 18.19 0.60 -1.63
CA LYS A 78 17.17 -0.09 -2.48
C LYS A 78 17.07 -1.61 -2.22
N ILE A 79 18.07 -2.21 -1.55
CA ILE A 79 18.12 -3.62 -1.18
C ILE A 79 16.98 -4.02 -0.23
N PHE A 80 16.63 -3.17 0.74
CA PHE A 80 15.52 -3.47 1.65
C PHE A 80 14.20 -3.50 0.88
N GLN A 81 14.05 -2.67 -0.15
CA GLN A 81 12.81 -2.58 -0.91
C GLN A 81 12.65 -3.86 -1.72
N PHE A 82 13.75 -4.38 -2.26
CA PHE A 82 13.75 -5.63 -2.99
C PHE A 82 13.42 -6.83 -2.09
N VAL A 83 13.97 -6.89 -0.86
CA VAL A 83 13.70 -7.97 0.10
C VAL A 83 12.22 -8.08 0.47
N PHE A 84 11.48 -6.96 0.52
CA PHE A 84 10.04 -6.96 0.78
C PHE A 84 9.20 -7.09 -0.49
N LEU A 85 9.63 -6.52 -1.62
CA LEU A 85 8.89 -6.53 -2.87
C LEU A 85 8.93 -7.89 -3.58
N VAL A 86 10.06 -8.61 -3.49
CA VAL A 86 10.21 -9.95 -4.08
C VAL A 86 9.21 -10.95 -3.50
N PRO A 87 9.11 -11.17 -2.17
CA PRO A 87 8.13 -12.09 -1.62
C PRO A 87 6.69 -11.62 -1.86
N LEU A 88 6.43 -10.30 -1.92
CA LEU A 88 5.11 -9.77 -2.28
C LEU A 88 4.72 -10.17 -3.71
N LEU A 89 5.59 -9.93 -4.69
CA LEU A 89 5.37 -10.30 -6.09
C LEU A 89 5.25 -11.82 -6.26
N PHE A 90 6.08 -12.57 -5.54
CA PHE A 90 6.05 -14.03 -5.55
C PHE A 90 4.71 -14.56 -5.01
N ALA A 91 4.25 -14.06 -3.86
CA ALA A 91 2.95 -14.43 -3.29
C ALA A 91 1.79 -14.07 -4.23
N PHE A 92 1.83 -12.88 -4.85
CA PHE A 92 0.83 -12.47 -5.83
C PHE A 92 0.81 -13.38 -7.06
N SER A 93 1.99 -13.74 -7.58
CA SER A 93 2.12 -14.68 -8.70
C SER A 93 1.58 -16.06 -8.35
N LEU A 94 1.82 -16.56 -7.13
CA LEU A 94 1.24 -17.80 -6.63
C LEU A 94 -0.29 -17.72 -6.54
N CYS A 95 -0.85 -16.65 -5.96
CA CYS A 95 -2.30 -16.44 -5.91
C CYS A 95 -2.93 -16.42 -7.30
N LEU A 96 -2.31 -15.74 -8.28
CA LEU A 96 -2.76 -15.74 -9.66
C LEU A 96 -2.67 -17.14 -10.29
N GLY A 97 -1.58 -17.86 -10.05
CA GLY A 97 -1.40 -19.23 -10.54
C GLY A 97 -2.47 -20.18 -10.00
N PHE A 98 -2.73 -20.10 -8.70
CA PHE A 98 -3.81 -20.84 -8.04
C PHE A 98 -5.19 -20.47 -8.62
N LEU A 99 -5.48 -19.17 -8.76
CA LEU A 99 -6.74 -18.71 -9.33
C LEU A 99 -6.92 -19.21 -10.76
N LYS A 100 -5.88 -19.17 -11.60
CA LYS A 100 -5.88 -19.72 -12.96
C LYS A 100 -6.07 -21.24 -12.97
N LEU A 101 -5.38 -21.96 -12.08
CA LEU A 101 -5.45 -23.42 -12.01
C LEU A 101 -6.86 -23.90 -11.62
N PHE A 102 -7.43 -23.31 -10.57
CA PHE A 102 -8.78 -23.62 -10.11
C PHE A 102 -9.84 -23.12 -11.07
N SER A 103 -9.67 -21.94 -11.68
CA SER A 103 -10.58 -21.45 -12.74
C SER A 103 -10.57 -22.35 -13.98
N ASN A 104 -9.42 -22.90 -14.35
CA ASN A 104 -9.30 -23.83 -15.49
C ASN A 104 -9.77 -25.26 -15.17
N HIS A 105 -9.87 -25.62 -13.88
CA HIS A 105 -10.39 -26.92 -13.42
C HIS A 105 -11.73 -26.80 -12.68
N VAL A 106 -12.49 -25.71 -12.89
CA VAL A 106 -13.83 -25.50 -12.32
C VAL A 106 -14.90 -26.29 -13.10
N GLY A 107 -14.60 -27.56 -13.39
CA GLY A 107 -15.53 -28.54 -13.92
C GLY A 107 -16.06 -29.52 -12.87
N ILE A 108 -15.60 -29.46 -11.62
CA ILE A 108 -16.05 -30.39 -10.56
C ILE A 108 -16.15 -29.67 -9.22
N ALA A 109 -17.17 -28.81 -9.05
CA ALA A 109 -17.95 -28.57 -7.83
C ALA A 109 -18.59 -27.17 -7.86
N GLY A 110 -19.90 -27.11 -8.10
CA GLY A 110 -20.76 -25.97 -7.78
C GLY A 110 -21.20 -25.15 -8.97
#